data_AF-A0A0M7G6Y0-F1
#
_entry.id   AF-A0A0M7G6Y0-F1
#
_cell.length_a   1.000
_cell.length_b   1.000
_cell.length_c   1.000
_cell.angle_alpha   90.00
_cell.angle_beta   90.00
_cell.angle_gamma   90.00
#
_symmetry.space_group_name_H-M   'P 1'
#
loop_
_entity.id
_entity.type
_entity.pdbx_description
1 polymer ?
#
loop_
_entity_poly.entity_id
_entity_poly.type
_entity_poly.pdbx_seq_one_letter_code
_entity_poly.pdbx_strand_id
1 'polypeptide(L)'
;MVVLDATPAAAVFARLAQAEVAHPRALPRNYFLLEVVVPAAAVAEPRPPAGWQTDLQASRAFGNAWLARGDALLLKVPSAAGGHQYLLNADHPQLAQCQIVSSLAYPFAPYLAGIDDAVLDGAGWLASARD
;
A
#
# COMPACT_ATOMS: atom_id res chain seq x y z
N MET A 1 5.52 5.17 11.17
CA MET A 1 4.30 4.72 10.45
C MET A 1 4.69 4.01 9.17
N VAL A 2 4.10 2.84 8.90
CA VAL A 2 4.32 2.05 7.67
C VAL A 2 3.05 2.13 6.81
N VAL A 3 3.18 2.23 5.49
CA VAL A 3 2.05 2.22 4.55
C VAL A 3 1.92 0.82 3.94
N LEU A 4 0.72 0.27 3.99
CA LEU A 4 0.33 -1.01 3.40
C LEU A 4 -0.78 -0.77 2.38
N ASP A 5 -0.79 -1.55 1.31
CA ASP A 5 -1.85 -1.51 0.30
C ASP A 5 -2.81 -2.68 0.46
N ALA A 6 -4.08 -2.47 0.12
CA ALA A 6 -5.13 -3.49 0.32
C ALA A 6 -4.99 -4.70 -0.60
N THR A 7 -4.18 -4.62 -1.66
CA THR A 7 -3.94 -5.74 -2.59
C THR A 7 -2.46 -5.84 -2.95
N PRO A 8 -1.98 -7.05 -3.30
CA PRO A 8 -0.64 -7.26 -3.84
C PRO A 8 -0.27 -6.34 -5.02
N ALA A 9 -1.18 -6.21 -6.00
CA ALA A 9 -0.95 -5.39 -7.18
C ALA A 9 -0.81 -3.90 -6.82
N ALA A 10 -1.66 -3.39 -5.92
CA ALA A 10 -1.56 -2.02 -5.45
C ALA A 10 -0.22 -1.76 -4.74
N ALA A 11 0.23 -2.69 -3.88
CA ALA A 11 1.52 -2.58 -3.20
C ALA A 11 2.69 -2.47 -4.19
N VAL A 12 2.67 -3.30 -5.24
CA VAL A 12 3.71 -3.28 -6.27
C VAL A 12 3.65 -1.99 -7.07
N PHE A 13 2.47 -1.57 -7.54
CA PHE A 13 2.33 -0.33 -8.31
C PHE A 13 2.72 0.92 -7.51
N ALA A 14 2.41 0.96 -6.22
CA ALA A 14 2.88 2.03 -5.34
C ALA A 14 4.41 2.10 -5.30
N ARG A 15 5.11 0.95 -5.28
CA ARG A 15 6.58 0.90 -5.32
C ARG A 15 7.16 1.23 -6.69
N LEU A 16 6.51 0.83 -7.79
CA LEU A 16 6.91 1.23 -9.15
C LEU A 16 6.85 2.76 -9.30
N ALA A 17 5.73 3.37 -8.90
CA ALA A 17 5.55 4.81 -8.94
C ALA A 17 6.56 5.54 -8.06
N GLN A 18 6.78 5.06 -6.83
CA GLN A 18 7.75 5.66 -5.90
C GLN A 18 9.20 5.55 -6.39
N ALA A 19 9.58 4.43 -7.02
CA ALA A 19 10.91 4.23 -7.56
C ALA A 19 11.08 4.81 -8.98
N GLU A 20 10.02 5.38 -9.55
CA GLU A 20 9.99 5.91 -10.92
C GLU A 20 10.44 4.89 -11.98
N VAL A 21 10.07 3.62 -11.79
CA VAL A 21 10.38 2.53 -12.73
C VAL A 21 9.12 1.97 -13.36
N ALA A 22 9.21 1.60 -14.63
CA ALA A 22 8.07 1.12 -15.40
C ALA A 22 7.76 -0.38 -15.18
N HIS A 23 8.71 -1.18 -14.68
CA HIS A 23 8.55 -2.64 -14.58
C HIS A 23 9.05 -3.20 -13.22
N PRO A 24 8.33 -4.17 -12.61
CA PRO A 24 8.77 -4.90 -11.42
C PRO A 24 10.21 -5.44 -11.42
N ARG A 25 10.76 -5.85 -12.57
CA ARG A 25 12.15 -6.35 -12.70
C ARG A 25 13.21 -5.28 -12.38
N ALA A 26 12.83 -4.00 -12.46
CA ALA A 26 13.70 -2.87 -12.18
C ALA A 26 13.66 -2.45 -10.70
N LEU A 27 12.77 -3.04 -9.88
CA LEU A 27 12.81 -2.84 -8.44
C LEU A 27 14.07 -3.50 -7.83
N PRO A 28 14.58 -2.99 -6.71
CA PRO A 28 15.72 -3.60 -6.03
C PRO A 28 15.48 -5.09 -5.71
N ARG A 29 16.49 -5.93 -5.96
CA ARG A 29 16.39 -7.40 -5.81
C ARG A 29 16.15 -7.87 -4.37
N ASN A 30 16.36 -7.00 -3.40
CA ASN A 30 16.11 -7.24 -1.98
C ASN A 30 14.70 -6.81 -1.54
N TYR A 31 13.81 -6.45 -2.47
CA TYR A 31 12.41 -6.18 -2.16
C TYR A 31 11.63 -7.47 -2.01
N PHE A 32 10.74 -7.47 -1.02
CA PHE A 32 9.80 -8.55 -0.75
C PHE A 32 8.38 -7.99 -0.70
N LEU A 33 7.44 -8.70 -1.32
CA LEU A 33 6.03 -8.49 -1.09
C LEU A 33 5.64 -9.24 0.18
N LEU A 34 5.19 -8.49 1.19
CA LEU A 34 4.81 -9.04 2.49
C LEU A 34 3.29 -9.03 2.63
N GLU A 35 2.72 -10.16 2.99
CA GLU A 35 1.33 -10.23 3.45
C GLU A 35 1.30 -10.09 4.96
N VAL A 36 0.49 -9.15 5.43
CA VAL A 36 0.37 -8.81 6.84
C VAL A 36 -1.05 -9.04 7.30
N VAL A 37 -1.22 -9.77 8.40
CA VAL A 37 -2.50 -10.02 9.05
C VAL A 37 -2.52 -9.35 10.42
N VAL A 38 -3.61 -8.66 10.71
CA VAL A 38 -3.91 -8.10 12.03
C VAL A 38 -5.34 -8.51 12.44
N PRO A 39 -5.66 -8.54 13.74
CA PRO A 39 -7.04 -8.70 14.18
C PRO A 39 -7.92 -7.56 13.66
N ALA A 40 -9.12 -7.88 13.18
CA ALA A 40 -10.07 -6.87 12.65
C ALA A 40 -10.39 -5.77 13.67
N ALA A 41 -10.44 -6.11 14.97
CA ALA A 41 -10.67 -5.16 16.06
C ALA A 41 -9.54 -4.14 16.25
N ALA A 42 -8.36 -4.37 15.66
CA ALA A 42 -7.21 -3.47 15.74
C ALA A 42 -7.18 -2.44 14.59
N VAL A 43 -8.20 -2.44 13.73
CA VAL A 43 -8.33 -1.55 12.56
C VAL A 43 -9.33 -0.44 12.87
N ALA A 44 -8.88 0.81 12.78
CA ALA A 44 -9.74 1.99 12.82
C ALA A 44 -10.16 2.42 11.40
N GLU A 45 -11.44 2.75 11.23
CA GLU A 45 -12.01 3.24 9.96
C GLU A 45 -12.70 4.63 10.11
N PRO A 46 -12.03 5.65 10.64
CA PRO A 46 -12.59 7.00 10.71
C PRO A 46 -12.74 7.62 9.32
N ARG A 47 -13.74 8.47 9.16
CA ARG A 47 -13.95 9.23 7.92
C ARG A 47 -12.80 10.24 7.73
N PRO A 48 -12.10 10.24 6.58
CA PRO A 48 -11.08 11.22 6.27
C PRO A 48 -11.69 12.63 6.09
N PRO A 49 -10.89 13.70 6.19
CA PRO A 49 -11.37 15.06 5.94
C PRO A 49 -11.89 15.22 4.51
N ALA A 50 -12.82 16.16 4.30
CA ALA A 50 -13.27 16.52 2.97
C ALA A 50 -12.08 17.07 2.14
N GLY A 51 -12.03 16.73 0.85
CA GLY A 51 -10.97 17.21 -0.05
C GLY A 51 -9.58 16.62 0.22
N TRP A 52 -9.47 15.54 1.00
CA TRP A 52 -8.19 14.88 1.33
C TRP A 52 -7.34 14.55 0.10
N GLN A 53 -7.95 14.29 -1.06
CA GLN A 53 -7.25 13.98 -2.31
C GLN A 53 -6.37 15.14 -2.82
N THR A 54 -6.84 16.37 -2.60
CA THR A 54 -6.21 17.59 -3.14
C THR A 54 -5.53 18.41 -2.06
N ASP A 55 -5.95 18.26 -0.80
CA ASP A 55 -5.36 18.93 0.34
C ASP A 55 -4.38 18.01 1.07
N LEU A 56 -3.11 18.11 0.69
CA LEU A 56 -2.02 17.34 1.28
C LEU A 56 -1.81 17.67 2.77
N GLN A 57 -2.06 18.92 3.18
CA GLN A 57 -1.91 19.33 4.57
C GLN A 57 -2.98 18.68 5.44
N ALA A 58 -4.24 18.70 5.00
CA ALA A 58 -5.35 18.05 5.69
C ALA A 58 -5.12 16.53 5.82
N SER A 59 -4.69 15.87 4.74
CA SER A 59 -4.40 14.43 4.75
C SER A 59 -3.28 14.06 5.72
N ARG A 60 -2.18 14.82 5.74
CA ARG A 60 -1.09 14.61 6.69
C ARG A 60 -1.51 14.87 8.13
N ALA A 61 -2.26 15.95 8.37
CA ALA A 61 -2.76 16.27 9.70
C ALA A 61 -3.66 15.16 10.25
N PHE A 62 -4.53 14.60 9.41
CA PHE A 62 -5.39 13.47 9.77
C PHE A 62 -4.58 12.23 10.19
N GLY A 63 -3.60 11.82 9.39
CA GLY A 63 -2.73 10.68 9.72
C GLY A 63 -1.88 10.92 10.98
N ASN A 64 -1.31 12.11 11.13
CA ASN A 64 -0.51 12.49 12.31
C ASN A 64 -1.35 12.52 13.59
N ALA A 65 -2.57 13.04 13.50
CA ALA A 65 -3.48 13.08 14.65
C ALA A 65 -3.86 11.66 15.10
N TRP A 66 -4.08 10.73 14.17
CA TRP A 66 -4.29 9.32 14.52
C TRP A 66 -3.04 8.70 15.15
N LEU A 67 -1.87 8.89 14.54
CA LEU A 67 -0.61 8.33 15.04
C LEU A 67 -0.31 8.83 16.46
N ALA A 68 -0.57 10.11 16.75
CA ALA A 68 -0.37 10.72 18.05
C ALA A 68 -1.33 10.19 19.13
N ARG A 69 -2.57 9.81 18.76
CA ARG A 69 -3.51 9.18 19.70
C ARG A 69 -3.08 7.76 20.08
N GLY A 70 -2.51 7.02 19.12
CA GLY A 70 -2.05 5.65 19.35
C GLY A 70 -3.16 4.70 19.83
N ASP A 71 -4.40 4.96 19.40
CA ASP A 71 -5.62 4.26 19.84
C ASP A 71 -5.95 3.00 19.02
N ALA A 72 -5.32 2.84 17.86
CA ALA A 72 -5.45 1.67 17.00
C ALA A 72 -4.13 1.31 16.33
N LEU A 73 -3.98 0.03 15.98
CA LEU A 73 -2.80 -0.50 15.31
C LEU A 73 -2.77 -0.13 13.83
N LEU A 74 -3.90 -0.28 13.14
CA LEU A 74 -4.08 0.11 11.75
C LEU A 74 -5.12 1.22 11.62
N LEU A 75 -4.85 2.14 10.71
CA LEU A 75 -5.82 3.09 10.20
C LEU A 75 -6.09 2.79 8.72
N LYS A 76 -7.34 2.46 8.39
CA LYS A 76 -7.79 2.30 7.01
C LYS A 76 -8.11 3.67 6.42
N VAL A 77 -7.51 3.97 5.27
CA VAL A 77 -7.71 5.23 4.53
C VAL A 77 -8.09 4.94 3.09
N PRO A 78 -8.84 5.82 2.40
CA PRO A 78 -9.02 5.69 0.96
C PRO A 78 -7.68 5.87 0.23
N SER A 79 -7.52 5.20 -0.90
CA SER A 79 -6.38 5.37 -1.81
C SER A 79 -6.73 6.31 -2.96
N ALA A 80 -5.78 7.16 -3.37
CA ALA A 80 -5.96 8.03 -4.54
C ALA A 80 -6.13 7.23 -5.85
N ALA A 81 -5.58 6.01 -5.90
CA ALA A 81 -5.72 5.09 -7.03
C ALA A 81 -7.02 4.26 -6.99
N GLY A 82 -7.91 4.50 -6.02
CA GLY A 82 -9.12 3.70 -5.77
C GLY A 82 -8.92 2.61 -4.72
N GLY A 83 -10.01 2.21 -4.05
CA GLY A 83 -9.95 1.28 -2.91
C GLY A 83 -9.40 1.93 -1.64
N HIS A 84 -8.58 1.17 -0.89
CA HIS A 84 -8.05 1.58 0.41
C HIS A 84 -6.57 1.26 0.58
N GLN A 85 -5.92 2.01 1.47
CA GLN A 85 -4.60 1.73 2.04
C GLN A 85 -4.75 1.62 3.56
N TYR A 86 -3.73 1.06 4.20
CA TYR A 86 -3.64 0.97 5.66
C TYR A 86 -2.36 1.66 6.13
N LEU A 87 -2.49 2.44 7.19
CA LEU A 87 -1.38 3.02 7.92
C LEU A 87 -1.16 2.18 9.18
N LEU A 88 0.04 1.63 9.33
CA LEU A 88 0.44 0.82 10.49
C LEU A 88 1.25 1.67 11.47
N ASN A 89 0.80 1.68 12.71
CA ASN A 89 1.51 2.28 13.83
C ASN A 89 2.50 1.26 14.40
N ALA A 90 3.77 1.38 13.99
CA ALA A 90 4.85 0.51 14.43
C ALA A 90 5.22 0.69 15.91
N ASP A 91 4.78 1.77 16.56
CA ASP A 91 5.03 2.03 17.98
C ASP A 91 3.84 1.61 18.86
N HIS A 92 2.79 1.05 18.26
CA HIS A 92 1.59 0.65 19.00
C HIS A 92 1.84 -0.60 19.88
N PRO A 93 1.37 -0.65 21.13
CA PRO A 93 1.59 -1.80 22.03
C PRO A 93 1.09 -3.14 21.48
N GLN A 94 0.08 -3.11 20.62
CA GLN A 94 -0.47 -4.31 19.97
C GLN A 94 0.26 -4.70 18.68
N LEU A 95 1.42 -4.10 18.36
CA LEU A 95 2.20 -4.47 17.17
C LEU A 95 2.53 -5.98 17.12
N ALA A 96 2.69 -6.62 18.28
CA ALA A 96 2.91 -8.06 18.36
C ALA A 96 1.76 -8.92 17.79
N GLN A 97 0.57 -8.34 17.58
CA GLN A 97 -0.58 -8.98 16.94
C GLN A 97 -0.51 -8.88 15.40
N CYS A 98 0.40 -8.08 14.88
CA CYS A 98 0.68 -7.96 13.44
C CYS A 98 1.61 -9.09 13.00
N GLN A 99 1.12 -9.97 12.13
CA GLN A 99 1.86 -11.13 11.66
C GLN A 99 2.15 -11.01 10.17
N ILE A 100 3.40 -11.23 9.80
CA ILE A 100 3.77 -11.46 8.41
C ILE A 100 3.46 -12.93 8.10
N VAL A 101 2.45 -13.18 7.27
CA VAL A 101 2.00 -14.54 6.94
C VAL A 101 2.55 -15.03 5.60
N SER A 102 3.05 -14.12 4.75
CA SER A 102 3.71 -14.42 3.49
C SER A 102 4.84 -13.43 3.21
N SER A 103 5.90 -13.92 2.57
CA SER A 103 7.03 -13.12 2.10
C SER A 103 7.49 -13.66 0.75
N LEU A 104 7.34 -12.86 -0.29
CA LEU A 104 7.63 -13.25 -1.65
C LEU A 104 8.68 -12.32 -2.26
N ALA A 105 9.78 -12.88 -2.72
CA ALA A 105 10.72 -12.16 -3.58
C ALA A 105 10.12 -12.00 -5.00
N TYR A 106 10.76 -11.18 -5.83
CA TYR A 106 10.48 -11.15 -7.27
C TYR A 106 10.50 -12.60 -7.84
N PRO A 107 9.50 -13.01 -8.65
CA PRO A 107 8.52 -12.21 -9.38
C PRO A 107 7.22 -11.88 -8.64
N PHE A 108 7.16 -12.01 -7.31
CA PHE A 108 5.95 -11.77 -6.51
C PHE A 108 4.77 -12.67 -6.94
N ALA A 109 5.07 -13.83 -7.53
CA ALA A 109 4.08 -14.83 -7.93
C ALA A 109 3.46 -15.51 -6.69
N PRO A 110 2.16 -15.90 -6.73
CA PRO A 110 1.29 -15.88 -7.90
C PRO A 110 0.60 -14.53 -8.17
N TYR A 111 0.75 -13.54 -7.28
CA TYR A 111 -0.08 -12.33 -7.31
C TYR A 111 0.18 -11.39 -8.49
N LEU A 112 1.36 -11.46 -9.09
CA LEU A 112 1.67 -10.75 -10.34
C LEU A 112 1.76 -11.66 -11.56
N ALA A 113 1.38 -12.95 -11.44
CA ALA A 113 1.35 -13.83 -12.59
C ALA A 113 0.43 -13.25 -13.69
N GLY A 114 0.97 -13.02 -14.89
CA GLY A 114 0.27 -12.37 -16.01
C GLY A 114 0.26 -10.83 -15.99
N ILE A 115 0.50 -10.17 -14.84
CA ILE A 115 0.73 -8.70 -14.80
C ILE A 115 2.15 -8.39 -15.28
N ASP A 116 3.13 -9.22 -14.94
CA ASP A 116 4.51 -9.09 -15.45
C ASP A 116 4.56 -9.15 -16.99
N ASP A 117 3.68 -9.91 -17.63
CA ASP A 117 3.56 -9.96 -19.09
C ASP A 117 2.79 -8.75 -19.68
N ALA A 118 1.87 -8.17 -18.89
CA ALA A 118 1.14 -6.96 -19.28
C ALA A 118 2.00 -5.70 -19.15
N VAL A 119 2.88 -5.63 -18.14
CA VAL A 119 3.85 -4.55 -17.95
C VAL A 119 5.04 -4.80 -18.86
N LEU A 120 4.85 -4.69 -20.18
CA LEU A 120 5.88 -5.00 -21.17
C LEU A 120 7.12 -4.09 -21.02
N ASP A 121 8.31 -4.68 -21.19
CA ASP A 121 9.56 -3.91 -21.40
C ASP A 121 9.39 -2.99 -22.62
N GLY A 122 9.50 -1.67 -22.40
CA GLY A 122 9.31 -0.67 -23.44
C GLY A 122 7.87 -0.16 -23.60
N ALA A 123 6.92 -0.55 -22.75
CA ALA A 123 5.54 -0.06 -22.83
C ALA A 123 5.25 1.16 -21.96
N GLY A 124 5.89 2.29 -22.28
CA GLY A 124 5.54 3.61 -21.73
C GLY A 124 4.12 4.09 -22.02
N TRP A 125 3.27 3.28 -22.67
CA TRP A 125 1.92 3.61 -23.13
C TRP A 125 0.81 2.72 -22.51
N LEU A 126 1.14 1.78 -21.61
CA LEU A 126 0.25 0.67 -21.21
C LEU A 126 -0.78 1.01 -20.12
N ALA A 127 -1.36 2.20 -20.23
CA ALA A 127 -2.77 2.41 -19.90
C ALA A 127 -3.41 3.00 -21.17
N SER A 128 -3.78 2.12 -22.10
CA SER A 128 -4.53 2.50 -23.29
C SER A 128 -5.93 1.90 -23.18
N ALA A 129 -6.90 2.71 -22.74
CA ALA A 129 -8.31 2.42 -22.98
C ALA A 129 -8.60 2.65 -24.47
N ARG A 130 -9.26 1.70 -25.12
CA ARG A 130 -9.83 1.89 -26.45
C ARG A 130 -11.30 1.51 -26.41
N ASP A 131 -12.15 2.39 -26.95
CA ASP A 131 -13.56 2.11 -27.28
C ASP A 131 -13.66 1.07 -28.41
#